data_AF-A0A7S2YXT2-F1
#
_entry.id   AF-A0A7S2YXT2-F1
#
_cell.length_a   1.000
_cell.length_b   1.000
_cell.length_c   1.000
_cell.angle_alpha   90.00
_cell.angle_beta   90.00
_cell.angle_gamma   90.00
#
_symmetry.space_group_name_H-M   'P 1'
#
loop_
_entity.id
_entity.type
_entity.pdbx_description
1 polymer ?
#
loop_
_entity_poly.entity_id
_entity_poly.type
_entity_poly.pdbx_seq_one_letter_code
_entity_poly.pdbx_strand_id
1 'polypeptide(L)'
;VHARTVVGGEYLLELLQYAAEVADDVAADAIRDADDHVTSVSGVSAGEAETSPRLSYRVIHSHHIIAKGKRTFLSDLARELDIGGYVKVGWPGAIVVEGTKENVDAYVQEILRLSWKQI
;
A
#
# COMPACT_ATOMS: atom_id res chain seq x y z
N VAL A 1 -27.88 2.42 -2.23
CA VAL A 1 -26.63 1.63 -2.28
C VAL A 1 -26.40 1.20 -3.74
N HIS A 2 -25.73 2.03 -4.54
CA HIS A 2 -25.36 1.70 -5.91
C HIS A 2 -23.88 1.30 -5.90
N ALA A 3 -23.61 0.00 -5.90
CA ALA A 3 -22.25 -0.50 -6.10
C ALA A 3 -21.90 -0.30 -7.58
N ARG A 4 -21.11 0.72 -7.89
CA ARG A 4 -20.56 0.93 -9.23
C ARG A 4 -19.35 0.00 -9.40
N THR A 5 -19.51 -0.99 -10.27
CA THR A 5 -18.42 -1.87 -10.72
C THR A 5 -17.42 -1.04 -11.51
N VAL A 6 -16.18 -0.93 -11.03
CA VAL A 6 -15.12 -0.14 -11.70
C VAL A 6 -14.22 -1.08 -12.52
N VAL A 7 -14.16 -0.87 -13.83
CA VAL A 7 -13.25 -1.54 -14.76
C VAL A 7 -12.61 -0.50 -15.66
N GLY A 8 -11.27 -0.46 -15.71
CA GLY A 8 -10.52 0.29 -16.74
C GLY A 8 -9.98 1.66 -16.33
N GLY A 9 -8.88 2.08 -16.98
CA GLY A 9 -8.01 3.22 -16.62
C GLY A 9 -8.62 4.62 -16.78
N GLU A 10 -9.86 4.72 -17.26
CA GLU A 10 -10.60 5.96 -17.43
C GLU A 10 -11.23 6.51 -16.13
N TYR A 11 -11.23 5.71 -15.05
CA TYR A 11 -11.77 6.09 -13.74
C TYR A 11 -10.70 6.42 -12.70
N LEU A 12 -9.41 6.45 -13.09
CA LEU A 12 -8.33 6.73 -12.14
C LEU A 12 -8.43 8.15 -11.57
N LEU A 13 -8.79 9.14 -12.39
CA LEU A 13 -8.98 10.51 -11.92
C LEU A 13 -10.18 10.64 -10.99
N GLU A 14 -11.29 9.97 -11.28
CA GLU A 14 -12.49 9.97 -10.44
C GLU A 14 -12.20 9.30 -9.08
N LEU A 15 -11.49 8.17 -9.09
CA LEU A 15 -11.03 7.50 -7.86
C LEU A 15 -10.04 8.36 -7.06
N LEU A 16 -9.10 9.03 -7.72
CA LEU A 16 -8.14 9.92 -7.04
C LEU A 16 -8.83 11.15 -6.46
N GLN A 17 -9.78 11.75 -7.18
CA GLN A 17 -10.57 12.87 -6.67
C GLN A 17 -11.42 12.46 -5.47
N TYR A 18 -12.10 11.31 -5.57
CA TYR A 18 -12.88 10.78 -4.46
C TYR A 18 -12.01 10.45 -3.25
N ALA A 19 -10.85 9.83 -3.45
CA ALA A 19 -9.92 9.53 -2.37
C ALA A 19 -9.38 10.81 -1.70
N ALA A 20 -9.13 11.88 -2.46
CA ALA A 20 -8.70 13.17 -1.93
C ALA A 20 -9.80 13.83 -1.09
N GLU A 21 -11.04 13.82 -1.57
CA GLU A 21 -12.21 14.35 -0.83
C GLU A 21 -12.39 13.64 0.52
N VAL A 22 -12.33 12.30 0.51
CA VAL A 22 -12.42 11.50 1.74
C VAL A 22 -11.25 11.77 2.69
N ALA A 23 -10.04 11.98 2.17
CA ALA A 23 -8.87 12.27 2.99
C ALA A 23 -8.96 13.66 3.66
N ASP A 24 -9.48 14.66 2.96
CA ASP A 24 -9.71 16.00 3.52
C ASP A 24 -10.78 15.98 4.61
N ASP A 25 -11.86 15.20 4.43
CA ASP A 25 -12.89 15.01 5.45
C ASP A 25 -12.32 14.35 6.72
N VAL A 26 -11.52 13.30 6.56
CA VAL A 26 -10.86 12.62 7.70
C VAL A 26 -9.86 13.56 8.40
N ALA A 27 -9.10 14.35 7.65
CA ALA A 27 -8.18 15.33 8.21
C ALA A 27 -8.93 16.45 8.98
N ALA A 28 -10.07 16.89 8.46
CA ALA A 28 -10.91 17.89 9.12
C ALA A 28 -11.50 17.36 10.44
N ASP A 29 -11.92 16.10 10.50
CA ASP A 29 -12.40 15.47 11.73
C ASP A 29 -11.28 15.24 12.75
N ALA A 30 -10.07 14.88 12.31
CA ALA A 30 -8.92 14.77 13.20
C ALA A 30 -8.52 16.11 13.87
N ILE A 31 -8.72 17.24 13.19
CA ILE A 31 -8.48 18.58 13.75
C ILE A 31 -9.56 18.94 14.78
N ARG A 32 -10.82 18.50 14.59
CA ARG A 32 -11.91 18.73 15.54
C ARG A 32 -11.72 17.98 16.86
N ASP A 33 -11.21 16.75 16.80
CA ASP A 33 -10.88 15.96 18.00
C ASP A 33 -9.67 16.53 18.78
N ALA A 34 -8.80 17.30 18.12
CA ALA A 34 -7.62 17.90 18.77
C ALA A 34 -7.93 19.14 19.63
N ASP A 35 -9.10 19.78 19.47
CA ASP A 35 -9.45 21.01 20.20
C ASP A 35 -10.09 20.74 21.58
N ASP A 36 -10.53 19.49 21.87
CA ASP A 36 -11.23 19.15 23.12
C ASP A 36 -10.32 18.61 24.25
N HIS A 37 -8.98 18.61 24.09
CA HIS A 37 -8.08 18.23 25.18
C HIS A 37 -6.84 19.11 25.31
N VAL A 38 -7.05 20.38 25.69
CA VAL A 38 -5.99 21.19 26.33
C VAL A 38 -5.73 20.65 27.74
N THR A 39 -4.61 19.95 27.94
CA THR A 39 -3.84 20.02 29.20
C THR A 39 -2.36 19.82 28.91
N SER A 40 -1.62 20.91 29.06
CA SER A 40 -0.17 21.00 29.01
C SER A 40 0.49 20.20 30.13
N VAL A 41 1.43 19.31 29.79
CA VAL A 41 2.54 18.95 30.68
C VAL A 41 3.83 18.91 29.86
N SER A 42 4.71 19.87 30.16
CA SER A 42 6.08 19.93 29.63
C SER A 42 6.99 18.99 30.41
N GLY A 43 7.78 18.21 29.69
CA GLY A 43 9.04 17.61 30.16
C GLY A 43 9.04 16.07 30.22
N VAL A 44 9.87 15.44 29.38
CA VAL A 44 11.04 14.60 29.79
C VAL A 44 11.68 13.91 28.56
N SER A 45 13.00 14.04 28.49
CA SER A 45 14.04 13.21 27.87
C SER A 45 14.03 12.86 26.37
N ALA A 46 15.20 13.09 25.77
CA ALA A 46 15.67 12.39 24.59
C ALA A 46 15.65 10.86 24.84
N GLY A 47 14.98 10.13 23.97
CA GLY A 47 14.87 8.68 23.92
C GLY A 47 14.14 8.30 22.64
N GLU A 48 14.66 7.31 21.92
CA GLU A 48 14.27 6.79 20.61
C GLU A 48 13.11 7.49 19.89
N ALA A 49 13.39 8.08 18.72
CA ALA A 49 12.34 8.49 17.79
C ALA A 49 11.51 7.25 17.41
N GLU A 50 10.40 7.05 18.11
CA GLU A 50 9.27 6.20 17.72
C GLU A 50 8.89 6.59 16.29
N THR A 51 9.49 5.90 15.32
CA THR A 51 9.32 6.21 13.93
C THR A 51 7.96 5.64 13.57
N SER A 52 6.93 6.48 13.59
CA SER A 52 5.57 6.07 13.22
C SER A 52 5.61 5.24 11.94
N PRO A 53 4.93 4.09 11.88
CA PRO A 53 5.00 3.19 10.73
C PRO A 53 4.63 3.97 9.47
N ARG A 54 5.60 4.12 8.56
CA ARG A 54 5.41 4.88 7.33
C ARG A 54 4.79 3.96 6.29
N LEU A 55 3.58 4.32 5.86
CA LEU A 55 2.95 3.67 4.71
C LEU A 55 3.82 3.89 3.47
N SER A 56 3.95 2.85 2.66
CA SER A 56 4.72 2.89 1.42
C SER A 56 4.04 2.08 0.33
N TYR A 57 4.29 2.47 -0.92
CA TYR A 57 3.80 1.78 -2.11
C TYR A 57 4.95 1.49 -3.08
N ARG A 58 4.84 0.38 -3.81
CA ARG A 58 5.75 0.05 -4.92
C ARG A 58 4.98 -0.56 -6.09
N VAL A 59 5.52 -0.35 -7.29
CA VAL A 59 5.04 -0.98 -8.51
C VAL A 59 6.19 -1.75 -9.13
N ILE A 60 5.97 -3.05 -9.37
CA ILE A 60 6.96 -3.95 -9.98
C ILE A 60 6.40 -4.38 -11.33
N HIS A 61 7.12 -4.06 -12.40
CA HIS A 61 6.78 -4.48 -13.75
C HIS A 61 7.47 -5.80 -14.09
N SER A 62 6.75 -6.68 -14.77
CA SER A 62 7.26 -7.94 -15.28
C SER A 62 6.74 -8.19 -16.68
N HIS A 63 7.54 -8.82 -17.54
CA HIS A 63 7.09 -9.14 -18.89
C HIS A 63 5.89 -10.12 -18.88
N HIS A 64 5.80 -11.02 -17.90
CA HIS A 64 4.61 -11.83 -17.70
C HIS A 64 4.56 -12.50 -16.31
N ILE A 65 3.35 -12.60 -15.76
CA ILE A 65 3.07 -13.29 -14.48
C ILE A 65 2.01 -14.37 -14.71
N ILE A 66 2.36 -15.44 -15.43
CA ILE A 66 1.40 -16.50 -15.82
C ILE A 66 1.50 -17.72 -14.89
N ALA A 67 2.72 -18.10 -14.51
CA ALA A 67 2.99 -19.32 -13.75
C ALA A 67 2.20 -19.34 -12.43
N LYS A 68 1.41 -20.40 -12.20
CA LYS A 68 0.61 -20.58 -10.98
C LYS A 68 1.49 -20.59 -9.72
N GLY A 69 2.68 -21.18 -9.80
CA GLY A 69 3.65 -21.19 -8.71
C GLY A 69 4.05 -19.78 -8.28
N LYS A 70 4.37 -18.89 -9.23
CA LYS A 70 4.68 -17.48 -8.93
C LYS A 70 3.50 -16.77 -8.27
N ARG A 71 2.28 -16.98 -8.77
CA ARG A 71 1.08 -16.36 -8.19
C ARG A 71 0.79 -16.83 -6.76
N THR A 72 0.99 -18.12 -6.51
CA THR A 72 0.81 -18.70 -5.17
C THR A 72 1.85 -18.14 -4.22
N PHE A 73 3.13 -18.14 -4.63
CA PHE A 73 4.23 -17.53 -3.86
C PHE A 73 3.96 -16.06 -3.51
N LEU A 74 3.54 -15.23 -4.48
CA LEU A 74 3.22 -13.83 -4.24
C LEU A 74 2.09 -13.67 -3.21
N SER A 75 1.03 -14.48 -3.32
CA SER A 75 -0.09 -14.45 -2.39
C SER A 75 0.29 -14.91 -0.98
N ASP A 76 1.15 -15.91 -0.85
CA ASP A 76 1.59 -16.43 0.44
C ASP A 76 2.53 -15.44 1.13
N LEU A 77 3.50 -14.90 0.39
CA LEU A 77 4.42 -13.88 0.88
C LEU A 77 3.67 -12.60 1.31
N ALA A 78 2.62 -12.22 0.59
CA ALA A 78 1.82 -11.03 0.95
C ALA A 78 1.09 -11.23 2.28
N ARG A 79 0.57 -12.45 2.54
CA ARG A 79 -0.05 -12.79 3.83
C ARG A 79 0.96 -12.85 4.97
N GLU A 80 2.18 -13.31 4.71
CA GLU A 80 3.23 -13.38 5.72
C GLU A 80 3.71 -12.00 6.15
N LEU A 81 3.83 -11.06 5.21
CA LEU A 81 4.35 -9.71 5.44
C LEU A 81 3.26 -8.65 5.65
N ASP A 82 1.99 -9.05 5.80
CA ASP A 82 0.85 -8.13 5.93
C ASP A 82 0.83 -7.04 4.82
N ILE A 83 1.00 -7.49 3.57
CA ILE A 83 1.04 -6.64 2.38
C ILE A 83 -0.31 -6.67 1.67
N GLY A 84 -0.82 -5.47 1.39
CA GLY A 84 -1.96 -5.25 0.51
C GLY A 84 -1.55 -5.08 -0.96
N GLY A 85 -2.54 -4.89 -1.83
CA GLY A 85 -2.35 -4.55 -3.24
C GLY A 85 -2.87 -5.60 -4.21
N TYR A 86 -2.30 -5.63 -5.43
CA TYR A 86 -2.85 -6.40 -6.54
C TYR A 86 -1.79 -6.88 -7.55
N VAL A 87 -2.05 -8.04 -8.16
CA VAL A 87 -1.22 -8.61 -9.22
C VAL A 87 -2.02 -8.69 -10.53
N LYS A 88 -1.61 -7.91 -11.53
CA LYS A 88 -2.10 -8.06 -12.91
C LYS A 88 -1.42 -9.27 -13.55
N VAL A 89 -2.18 -10.36 -13.66
CA VAL A 89 -1.80 -11.60 -14.35
C VAL A 89 -1.86 -11.39 -15.88
N GLY A 90 -0.87 -11.87 -16.63
CA GLY A 90 -0.87 -11.84 -18.09
C GLY A 90 0.38 -11.19 -18.70
N TRP A 91 0.21 -10.58 -19.88
CA TRP A 91 1.22 -9.87 -20.68
C TRP A 91 0.83 -8.38 -20.83
N PRO A 92 1.68 -7.40 -20.49
CA PRO A 92 2.70 -7.48 -19.45
C PRO A 92 2.06 -7.68 -18.07
N GLY A 93 2.82 -8.24 -17.13
CA GLY A 93 2.43 -8.37 -15.73
C GLY A 93 2.82 -7.13 -14.91
N ALA A 94 2.06 -6.86 -13.85
CA ALA A 94 2.37 -5.81 -12.90
C ALA A 94 1.98 -6.23 -11.49
N ILE A 95 2.73 -5.79 -10.49
CA ILE A 95 2.46 -6.02 -9.08
C ILE A 95 2.44 -4.66 -8.40
N VAL A 96 1.34 -4.33 -7.75
CA VAL A 96 1.19 -3.14 -6.90
C VAL A 96 1.15 -3.63 -5.46
N VAL A 97 1.96 -3.03 -4.60
CA VAL A 97 2.03 -3.38 -3.18
C VAL A 97 1.89 -2.15 -2.31
N GLU A 98 1.22 -2.33 -1.18
CA GLU A 98 1.05 -1.33 -0.13
C GLU A 98 1.25 -1.96 1.25
N GLY A 99 1.81 -1.19 2.18
CA GLY A 99 2.08 -1.63 3.54
C GLY A 99 3.12 -0.76 4.23
N THR A 100 3.61 -1.20 5.39
CA THR A 100 4.73 -0.53 6.06
C THR A 100 5.97 -0.53 5.17
N LYS A 101 6.81 0.49 5.28
CA LYS A 101 8.05 0.60 4.49
C LYS A 101 8.91 -0.65 4.60
N GLU A 102 9.05 -1.19 5.81
CA GLU A 102 9.85 -2.36 6.12
C GLU A 102 9.32 -3.59 5.40
N ASN A 103 8.02 -3.85 5.49
CA ASN A 103 7.40 -5.03 4.87
C ASN A 103 7.40 -4.92 3.35
N VAL A 104 7.14 -3.72 2.80
CA VAL A 104 7.15 -3.50 1.35
C VAL A 104 8.55 -3.69 0.78
N ASP A 105 9.57 -3.15 1.45
CA ASP A 105 10.96 -3.32 1.00
C ASP A 105 11.39 -4.81 1.10
N ALA A 106 10.99 -5.54 2.15
CA ALA A 106 11.21 -6.98 2.28
C ALA A 106 10.50 -7.78 1.16
N TYR A 107 9.24 -7.47 0.88
CA TYR A 107 8.45 -8.10 -0.16
C TYR A 107 9.07 -7.91 -1.55
N VAL A 108 9.56 -6.70 -1.85
CA VAL A 108 10.28 -6.40 -3.10
C VAL A 108 11.58 -7.20 -3.20
N GLN A 109 12.35 -7.30 -2.11
CA GLN A 109 13.60 -8.07 -2.11
C GLN A 109 13.35 -9.56 -2.43
N GLU A 110 12.34 -10.17 -1.82
CA GLU A 110 11.98 -11.56 -2.09
C GLU A 110 11.50 -11.78 -3.53
N ILE A 111 10.73 -10.83 -4.07
CA ILE A 111 10.32 -10.87 -5.48
C ILE A 111 11.52 -10.84 -6.42
N LEU A 112 12.50 -9.97 -6.15
CA LEU A 112 13.70 -9.84 -6.99
C LEU A 112 14.60 -11.09 -6.93
N ARG A 113 14.53 -11.87 -5.83
CA ARG A 113 15.24 -13.15 -5.69
C ARG A 113 14.66 -14.27 -6.54
N LEU A 114 13.39 -14.16 -6.95
CA LEU A 114 12.80 -15.14 -7.85
C LEU A 114 13.59 -15.16 -9.16
N SER A 115 13.94 -16.34 -9.65
CA SER A 115 14.53 -16.51 -10.97
C SER A 115 13.47 -16.29 -12.04
N TRP A 116 13.22 -15.03 -12.38
CA TRP A 116 12.37 -14.64 -13.50
C TRP A 116 13.03 -15.11 -14.80
N LYS A 117 12.66 -16.31 -15.26
CA LYS A 117 13.10 -16.80 -16.59
C LYS A 117 12.59 -15.82 -17.65
N GLN A 118 13.53 -15.00 -18.12
CA GLN A 118 13.37 -13.87 -19.03
C GLN A 118 12.47 -12.76 -18.46
N ILE A 119 13.13 -11.75 -17.90
CA ILE A 119 12.74 -10.36 -18.12
C ILE A 119 13.01 -10.09 -19.59
#